data_AF-A0A2I1G315-F1
#
_entry.id   AF-A0A2I1G315-F1
#
_cell.length_a   1.000
_cell.length_b   1.000
_cell.length_c   1.000
_cell.angle_alpha   90.00
_cell.angle_beta   90.00
_cell.angle_gamma   90.00
#
_symmetry.space_group_name_H-M   'P 1'
#
loop_
_entity.id
_entity.type
_entity.pdbx_description
1 polymer ?
#
loop_
_entity_poly.entity_id
_entity_poly.type
_entity_poly.pdbx_seq_one_letter_code
_entity_poly.pdbx_strand_id
1 'polypeptide(L)'
;MKLNAALAKNQKNNVVEGEINQTLVMDKQYRVENLPALWRSIGLVNFESFRAYYMSDLAKNRTNYPFLSIFFKYAGQLELLKHLLPIVKFVQVLNSKLGYQLTRQKARDMSFRQFIENQSNGGENREIFNGLKTAFDDFSEGWNRVLPFVKRYQCHELPREKPNMAYKLPVVFGLMEPKDTGILLCAILDFLVDLQNKFLEEVMSIPPGTCRSLKFLDEPTFNVEQTVSSTSKLQSAKSNTPSGYYLQSMRIDHARSANIINFDWDDEILAYSQRNLAAAKGQDIIYDLTKIEAELANILVFEKVYIETQPESQLYLEPYPYHMELFQGCMRILSDIKNLITQEPIPDDKMNLLGVSGISSSFMFPQVSTLDNASEILSSLEILLCFVKRTAVGDGEIPIKDYVSRWMKLSSLYAHEGFARFLNIDLRLKHLVALYEFVEEQVANLKIKYIHDKYKAPLSIEMRNAIIKSVDFEQQTTTKEMIPAEAFALALKRFMLRFLTLENQKEMEPLYVYLTDNSLNFWPSTIPEKRIEALFPEILLVANTYDAYDFTMRRIEQTMETINANNTMRQNNLGPRNPNIGQRTTPTNRQQRKPKGGSRYDIT
;
A
#
# COMPACT_ATOMS: atom_id res chain seq x y z
N MET A 1 9.16 75.22 24.46
CA MET A 1 9.57 76.35 23.58
C MET A 1 10.25 75.75 22.35
N LYS A 2 9.85 76.16 21.14
CA LYS A 2 10.31 75.74 19.80
C LYS A 2 9.76 74.42 19.22
N LEU A 3 8.49 74.45 18.80
CA LEU A 3 8.05 73.77 17.57
C LEU A 3 6.86 74.50 16.90
N ASN A 4 6.82 75.84 17.00
CA ASN A 4 5.68 76.67 16.57
C ASN A 4 5.94 77.52 15.31
N ALA A 5 6.92 77.18 14.47
CA ALA A 5 7.28 78.06 13.35
C ALA A 5 7.14 77.46 11.93
N ALA A 6 6.81 76.17 11.78
CA ALA A 6 6.88 75.51 10.48
C ALA A 6 5.52 75.09 9.85
N LEU A 7 4.39 75.29 10.52
CA LEU A 7 3.06 74.88 10.00
C LEU A 7 2.16 76.04 9.56
N ALA A 8 2.66 77.28 9.58
CA ALA A 8 1.88 78.47 9.20
C ALA A 8 1.86 78.77 7.69
N LYS A 9 2.24 77.83 6.82
CA LYS A 9 2.15 77.98 5.36
C LYS A 9 1.72 76.68 4.68
N ASN A 10 0.44 76.36 4.81
CA ASN A 10 -0.35 75.80 3.71
C ASN A 10 -1.83 76.06 3.99
N GLN A 11 -2.34 77.11 3.35
CA GLN A 11 -3.77 77.42 3.30
C GLN A 11 -4.48 76.40 2.41
N LYS A 12 -4.89 75.29 3.04
CA LYS A 12 -6.11 74.50 2.83
C LYS A 12 -5.97 73.22 3.65
N ASN A 13 -5.80 73.36 4.96
CA ASN A 13 -5.89 72.22 5.87
C ASN A 13 -7.37 71.86 6.00
N ASN A 14 -7.71 70.63 5.65
CA ASN A 14 -9.04 70.07 5.90
C ASN A 14 -9.40 70.32 7.36
N VAL A 15 -10.54 70.97 7.62
CA VAL A 15 -11.05 71.25 8.98
C VAL A 15 -11.07 69.96 9.81
N VAL A 16 -11.39 68.85 9.15
CA VAL A 16 -11.38 67.48 9.69
C VAL A 16 -9.99 67.05 10.18
N GLU A 17 -8.92 67.39 9.46
CA GLU A 17 -7.54 67.02 9.80
C GLU A 17 -7.01 67.84 10.98
N GLY A 18 -7.44 69.10 11.10
CA GLY A 18 -7.19 69.94 12.28
C GLY A 18 -7.91 69.45 13.54
N GLU A 19 -9.17 69.01 13.39
CA GLU A 19 -9.97 68.44 14.49
C GLU A 19 -9.44 67.06 14.93
N ILE A 20 -9.03 66.20 14.00
CA ILE A 20 -8.41 64.91 14.32
C ILE A 20 -7.09 65.10 15.09
N ASN A 21 -6.25 66.06 14.70
CA ASN A 21 -4.96 66.28 15.36
C ASN A 21 -5.08 66.83 16.80
N GLN A 22 -6.16 67.55 17.14
CA GLN A 22 -6.41 68.00 18.53
C GLN A 22 -6.76 66.84 19.48
N THR A 23 -7.24 65.71 18.95
CA THR A 23 -7.72 64.58 19.77
C THR A 23 -6.65 63.55 20.12
N LEU A 24 -5.46 63.61 19.50
CA LEU A 24 -4.34 62.70 19.76
C LEU A 24 -3.77 62.83 21.19
N VAL A 25 -3.97 63.98 21.84
CA VAL A 25 -3.46 64.27 23.20
C VAL A 25 -4.46 63.90 24.31
N MET A 26 -5.69 63.51 23.96
CA MET A 26 -6.76 63.28 24.94
C MET A 26 -6.83 61.82 25.37
N ASP A 27 -6.91 61.55 26.67
CA ASP A 27 -7.04 60.20 27.22
C ASP A 27 -8.44 59.60 27.03
N LYS A 28 -8.59 58.31 27.32
CA LYS A 28 -9.84 57.55 27.11
C LYS A 28 -10.99 58.09 27.97
N GLN A 29 -10.69 58.62 29.15
CA GLN A 29 -11.67 59.16 30.10
C GLN A 29 -12.27 60.47 29.57
N TYR A 30 -11.42 61.40 29.17
CA TYR A 30 -11.82 62.71 28.65
C TYR A 30 -12.68 62.59 27.38
N ARG A 31 -12.35 61.64 26.49
CA ARG A 31 -13.10 61.41 25.24
C ARG A 31 -14.52 60.92 25.49
N VAL A 32 -14.72 60.07 26.49
CA VAL A 32 -16.04 59.53 26.87
C VAL A 32 -16.89 60.60 27.54
N GLU A 33 -16.30 61.44 28.38
CA GLU A 33 -17.03 62.46 29.15
C GLU A 33 -17.41 63.69 28.31
N ASN A 34 -16.54 64.14 27.40
CA ASN A 34 -16.71 65.44 26.72
C ASN A 34 -16.98 65.34 25.21
N LEU A 35 -16.66 64.21 24.56
CA LEU A 35 -16.84 64.01 23.12
C LEU A 35 -17.53 62.67 22.76
N PRO A 36 -18.60 62.26 23.45
CA PRO A 36 -19.23 60.94 23.27
C PRO A 36 -19.82 60.72 21.87
N ALA A 37 -20.16 61.80 21.16
CA ALA A 37 -20.71 61.73 19.81
C ALA A 37 -19.64 61.53 18.72
N LEU A 38 -18.39 61.96 18.98
CA LEU A 38 -17.26 61.91 18.03
C LEU A 38 -16.49 60.59 18.17
N TRP A 39 -16.33 60.09 19.39
CA TRP A 39 -15.61 58.84 19.69
C TRP A 39 -16.57 57.72 20.02
N ARG A 40 -17.19 57.15 18.98
CA ARG A 40 -18.07 55.99 19.14
C ARG A 40 -17.21 54.74 19.33
N SER A 41 -17.38 54.06 20.45
CA SER A 41 -16.86 52.70 20.59
C SER A 41 -17.59 51.81 19.58
N ILE A 42 -16.84 51.16 18.70
CA ILE A 42 -17.38 50.25 17.69
C ILE A 42 -17.24 48.81 18.14
N GLY A 43 -18.24 47.99 17.80
CA GLY A 43 -18.17 46.55 18.00
C GLY A 43 -17.02 45.93 17.20
N LEU A 44 -16.34 44.97 17.85
CA LEU A 44 -15.35 44.12 17.22
C LEU A 44 -16.05 42.96 16.51
N VAL A 45 -15.80 42.84 15.21
CA VAL A 45 -16.30 41.74 14.38
C VAL A 45 -15.29 40.60 14.52
N ASN A 46 -15.72 39.49 15.12
CA ASN A 46 -14.93 38.27 15.27
C ASN A 46 -15.86 37.05 15.39
N PHE A 47 -15.28 35.86 15.46
CA PHE A 47 -16.03 34.61 15.59
C PHE A 47 -17.01 34.61 16.78
N GLU A 48 -16.58 35.08 17.96
CA GLU A 48 -17.40 35.10 19.16
C GLU A 48 -18.61 36.03 19.03
N SER A 49 -18.42 37.23 18.47
CA SER A 49 -19.52 38.18 18.27
C SER A 49 -20.50 37.69 17.20
N PHE A 50 -20.01 37.04 16.14
CA PHE A 50 -20.86 36.35 15.16
C PHE A 50 -21.66 35.21 15.78
N ARG A 51 -21.01 34.35 16.57
CA ARG A 51 -21.66 33.24 17.27
C ARG A 51 -22.72 33.76 18.25
N ALA A 52 -22.41 34.78 19.03
CA ALA A 52 -23.35 35.39 19.96
C ALA A 52 -24.57 35.97 19.24
N TYR A 53 -24.35 36.65 18.10
CA TYR A 53 -25.44 37.17 17.26
C TYR A 53 -26.36 36.06 16.76
N TYR A 54 -25.81 34.98 16.21
CA TYR A 54 -26.61 33.83 15.75
C TYR A 54 -27.42 33.20 16.90
N MET A 55 -26.80 33.05 18.07
CA MET A 55 -27.43 32.40 19.23
C MET A 55 -28.49 33.28 19.92
N SER A 56 -28.49 34.60 19.69
CA SER A 56 -29.45 35.53 20.30
C SER A 56 -30.91 35.27 19.90
N ASP A 57 -31.15 34.74 18.70
CA ASP A 57 -32.46 34.34 18.20
C ASP A 57 -32.40 32.90 17.63
N LEU A 58 -31.95 31.97 18.48
CA LEU A 58 -31.64 30.59 18.10
C LEU A 58 -32.81 29.87 17.42
N ALA A 59 -34.04 30.04 17.93
CA ALA A 59 -35.21 29.34 17.39
C ALA A 59 -35.49 29.74 15.93
N LYS A 60 -35.46 31.05 15.64
CA LYS A 60 -35.66 31.58 14.29
C LYS A 60 -34.47 31.28 13.39
N ASN A 61 -33.25 31.50 13.88
CA ASN A 61 -32.04 31.35 13.09
C ASN A 61 -31.75 29.89 12.73
N ARG A 62 -32.11 28.92 13.59
CA ARG A 62 -31.97 27.50 13.26
C ARG A 62 -32.90 27.06 12.13
N THR A 63 -34.09 27.65 12.02
CA THR A 63 -35.02 27.37 10.92
C THR A 63 -34.62 28.07 9.62
N ASN A 64 -34.17 29.31 9.69
CA ASN A 64 -33.85 30.11 8.50
C ASN A 64 -32.42 29.87 7.96
N TYR A 65 -31.50 29.50 8.84
CA TYR A 65 -30.08 29.28 8.56
C TYR A 65 -29.61 27.96 9.20
N PRO A 66 -30.15 26.82 8.73
CA PRO A 66 -29.88 25.51 9.32
C PRO A 66 -28.42 25.07 9.12
N PHE A 67 -27.75 25.51 8.04
CA PHE A 67 -26.36 25.17 7.79
C PHE A 67 -25.43 25.81 8.84
N LEU A 68 -25.68 27.08 9.22
CA LEU A 68 -24.93 27.72 10.31
C LEU A 68 -25.06 26.98 11.63
N SER A 69 -26.22 26.36 11.91
CA SER A 69 -26.40 25.53 13.12
C SER A 69 -25.45 24.33 13.13
N ILE A 70 -25.26 23.69 11.96
CA ILE A 70 -24.35 22.55 11.81
C ILE A 70 -22.90 23.05 11.89
N PHE A 71 -22.58 24.15 11.20
CA PHE A 71 -21.25 24.77 11.26
C PHE A 71 -20.82 25.04 12.72
N PHE A 72 -21.65 25.73 13.52
CA PHE A 72 -21.29 26.03 14.91
C PHE A 72 -21.14 24.80 15.82
N LYS A 73 -21.78 23.67 15.47
CA LYS A 73 -21.59 22.40 16.17
C LYS A 73 -20.18 21.84 15.92
N TYR A 74 -19.65 22.02 14.72
CA TYR A 74 -18.37 21.45 14.27
C TYR A 74 -17.19 22.44 14.24
N ALA A 75 -17.43 23.76 14.38
CA ALA A 75 -16.45 24.82 14.14
C ALA A 75 -15.09 24.60 14.82
N GLY A 76 -15.07 24.14 16.08
CA GLY A 76 -13.83 23.89 16.82
C GLY A 76 -13.04 22.65 16.36
N GLN A 77 -13.61 21.81 15.49
CA GLN A 77 -12.98 20.60 14.96
C GLN A 77 -12.71 20.68 13.46
N LEU A 78 -13.44 21.50 12.70
CA LEU A 78 -13.28 21.62 11.24
C LEU A 78 -11.85 22.01 10.82
N GLU A 79 -11.15 22.82 11.61
CA GLU A 79 -9.75 23.16 11.36
C GLU A 79 -8.80 21.95 11.36
N LEU A 80 -9.19 20.84 12.00
CA LEU A 80 -8.39 19.62 12.00
C LEU A 80 -8.36 18.95 10.61
N LEU A 81 -9.39 19.17 9.78
CA LEU A 81 -9.53 18.51 8.48
C LEU A 81 -8.48 18.95 7.46
N LYS A 82 -7.91 20.16 7.61
CA LYS A 82 -6.79 20.63 6.75
C LYS A 82 -5.58 19.70 6.78
N HIS A 83 -5.40 18.96 7.87
CA HIS A 83 -4.29 18.04 8.06
C HIS A 83 -4.49 16.67 7.40
N LEU A 84 -5.70 16.34 6.93
CA LEU A 84 -5.99 15.03 6.32
C LEU A 84 -5.14 14.76 5.07
N LEU A 85 -5.12 15.71 4.14
CA LEU A 85 -4.41 15.54 2.88
C LEU A 85 -2.87 15.49 3.04
N PRO A 86 -2.23 16.37 3.85
CA PRO A 86 -0.82 16.24 4.17
C PRO A 86 -0.45 14.86 4.74
N ILE A 87 -1.27 14.32 5.65
CA ILE A 87 -1.02 13.01 6.24
C ILE A 87 -1.06 11.91 5.16
N VAL A 88 -2.12 11.89 4.35
CA VAL A 88 -2.29 10.91 3.27
C VAL A 88 -1.13 10.98 2.28
N LYS A 89 -0.72 12.19 1.87
CA LYS A 89 0.38 12.38 0.91
C LYS A 89 1.70 11.84 1.45
N PHE A 90 2.03 12.09 2.72
CA PHE A 90 3.28 11.60 3.29
C PHE A 90 3.29 10.08 3.43
N VAL A 91 2.18 9.47 3.82
CA VAL A 91 2.01 8.00 3.85
C VAL A 91 2.20 7.41 2.45
N GLN A 92 1.63 8.02 1.42
CA GLN A 92 1.84 7.60 0.04
C GLN A 92 3.31 7.70 -0.40
N VAL A 93 4.03 8.75 0.04
CA VAL A 93 5.48 8.89 -0.19
C VAL A 93 6.24 7.73 0.46
N LEU A 94 5.97 7.41 1.73
CA LEU A 94 6.58 6.26 2.41
C LEU A 94 6.32 4.95 1.68
N ASN A 95 5.08 4.69 1.30
CA ASN A 95 4.70 3.49 0.53
C ASN A 95 5.45 3.40 -0.79
N SER A 96 5.55 4.53 -1.51
CA SER A 96 6.20 4.57 -2.83
C SER A 96 7.72 4.37 -2.77
N LYS A 97 8.36 4.81 -1.67
CA LYS A 97 9.83 4.81 -1.53
C LYS A 97 10.37 3.59 -0.81
N LEU A 98 9.60 3.03 0.14
CA LEU A 98 10.06 1.96 1.02
C LEU A 98 9.29 0.65 0.84
N GLY A 99 8.14 0.66 0.16
CA GLY A 99 7.29 -0.52 -0.01
C GLY A 99 8.08 -1.71 -0.59
N TYR A 100 7.86 -2.91 -0.03
CA TYR A 100 8.56 -4.16 -0.32
C TYR A 100 10.08 -4.17 -0.04
N GLN A 101 10.68 -3.06 0.38
CA GLN A 101 12.12 -2.96 0.69
C GLN A 101 12.40 -2.98 2.20
N LEU A 102 11.40 -2.61 3.01
CA LEU A 102 11.54 -2.47 4.45
C LEU A 102 10.98 -3.71 5.17
N THR A 103 11.80 -4.35 6.00
CA THR A 103 11.33 -5.38 6.94
C THR A 103 10.69 -4.74 8.16
N ARG A 104 9.84 -5.48 8.88
CA ARG A 104 9.24 -5.02 10.16
C ARG A 104 10.28 -4.53 11.16
N GLN A 105 11.37 -5.29 11.32
CA GLN A 105 12.45 -4.91 12.25
C GLN A 105 13.11 -3.61 11.82
N LYS A 106 13.48 -3.48 10.53
CA LYS A 106 14.10 -2.26 10.01
C LYS A 106 13.17 -1.05 10.09
N ALA A 107 11.85 -1.24 9.97
CA ALA A 107 10.87 -0.17 10.16
C ALA A 107 10.79 0.33 11.61
N ARG A 108 11.02 -0.55 12.59
CA ARG A 108 11.07 -0.22 14.02
C ARG A 108 12.37 0.49 14.41
N ASP A 109 13.46 0.22 13.70
CA ASP A 109 14.78 0.78 13.99
C ASP A 109 15.09 2.06 13.21
N MET A 110 14.61 2.19 11.97
CA MET A 110 14.87 3.33 11.10
C MET A 110 14.03 4.55 11.54
N SER A 111 14.68 5.68 11.79
CA SER A 111 14.00 6.96 12.08
C SER A 111 13.57 7.71 10.82
N PHE A 112 12.61 8.62 10.94
CA PHE A 112 12.21 9.52 9.84
C PHE A 112 13.38 10.37 9.33
N ARG A 113 14.29 10.81 10.21
CA ARG A 113 15.53 11.51 9.80
C ARG A 113 16.38 10.65 8.87
N GLN A 114 16.67 9.42 9.27
CA GLN A 114 17.47 8.49 8.47
C GLN A 114 16.78 8.21 7.14
N PHE A 115 15.46 8.07 7.12
CA PHE A 115 14.70 7.94 5.88
C PHE A 115 14.93 9.12 4.93
N ILE A 116 14.75 10.35 5.41
CA ILE A 116 14.91 11.56 4.58
C ILE A 116 16.35 11.68 4.05
N GLU A 117 17.34 11.44 4.90
CA GLU A 117 18.76 11.49 4.52
C GLU A 117 19.10 10.40 3.50
N ASN A 118 18.66 9.16 3.71
CA ASN A 118 18.92 8.05 2.80
C ASN A 118 18.30 8.25 1.41
N GLN A 119 17.07 8.77 1.35
CA GLN A 119 16.36 9.01 0.08
C GLN A 119 16.89 10.21 -0.71
N SER A 120 17.72 11.05 -0.09
CA SER A 120 18.29 12.25 -0.71
C SER A 120 19.80 12.11 -1.00
N ASN A 121 20.29 10.87 -1.14
CA ASN A 121 21.71 10.54 -1.30
C ASN A 121 22.57 11.15 -0.18
N GLY A 122 22.18 10.95 1.08
CA GLY A 122 22.87 11.52 2.23
C GLY A 122 22.67 13.04 2.39
N GLY A 123 21.61 13.60 1.80
CA GLY A 123 21.33 15.05 1.83
C GLY A 123 21.98 15.86 0.72
N GLU A 124 22.71 15.22 -0.21
CA GLU A 124 23.33 15.91 -1.35
C GLU A 124 22.28 16.44 -2.33
N ASN A 125 21.19 15.69 -2.55
CA ASN A 125 20.07 16.15 -3.36
C ASN A 125 19.16 17.08 -2.55
N ARG A 126 19.49 18.38 -2.57
CA ARG A 126 18.79 19.42 -1.80
C ARG A 126 17.31 19.55 -2.15
N GLU A 127 16.92 19.34 -3.41
CA GLU A 127 15.51 19.45 -3.82
C GLU A 127 14.68 18.32 -3.21
N ILE A 128 15.16 17.07 -3.32
CA ILE A 128 14.50 15.90 -2.72
C ILE A 128 14.50 16.04 -1.20
N PHE A 129 15.63 16.43 -0.60
CA PHE A 129 15.73 16.63 0.84
C PHE A 129 14.71 17.65 1.35
N ASN A 130 14.65 18.84 0.73
CA ASN A 130 13.71 19.88 1.13
C ASN A 130 12.26 19.45 0.92
N GLY A 131 11.93 18.81 -0.21
CA GLY A 131 10.59 18.31 -0.48
C GLY A 131 10.12 17.27 0.54
N LEU A 132 10.98 16.29 0.87
CA LEU A 132 10.68 15.28 1.89
C LEU A 132 10.59 15.87 3.29
N LYS A 133 11.45 16.85 3.60
CA LYS A 133 11.44 17.56 4.87
C LYS A 133 10.12 18.32 5.06
N THR A 134 9.71 19.13 4.09
CA THR A 134 8.42 19.85 4.14
C THR A 134 7.25 18.89 4.27
N ALA A 135 7.23 17.81 3.48
CA ALA A 135 6.16 16.82 3.57
C ALA A 135 6.10 16.13 4.94
N PHE A 136 7.26 15.87 5.57
CA PHE A 136 7.32 15.33 6.92
C PHE A 136 6.90 16.36 7.98
N ASP A 137 7.30 17.63 7.83
CA ASP A 137 6.93 18.70 8.75
C ASP A 137 5.40 18.87 8.76
N ASP A 138 4.75 18.90 7.59
CA ASP A 138 3.29 18.98 7.47
C ASP A 138 2.59 17.74 8.06
N PHE A 139 3.13 16.54 7.82
CA PHE A 139 2.65 15.28 8.42
C PHE A 139 2.78 15.30 9.95
N SER A 140 3.92 15.75 10.46
CA SER A 140 4.21 15.80 11.89
C SER A 140 3.33 16.81 12.60
N GLU A 141 3.10 17.98 11.99
CA GLU A 141 2.15 18.97 12.49
C GLU A 141 0.74 18.38 12.56
N GLY A 142 0.26 17.80 11.46
CA GLY A 142 -1.06 17.19 11.39
C GLY A 142 -1.26 16.07 12.41
N TRP A 143 -0.29 15.16 12.51
CA TRP A 143 -0.28 14.10 13.50
C TRP A 143 -0.40 14.64 14.93
N ASN A 144 0.46 15.58 15.30
CA ASN A 144 0.50 16.13 16.65
C ASN A 144 -0.72 16.97 17.00
N ARG A 145 -1.34 17.62 16.00
CA ARG A 145 -2.56 18.40 16.19
C ARG A 145 -3.78 17.50 16.37
N VAL A 146 -3.88 16.40 15.62
CA VAL A 146 -5.07 15.55 15.58
C VAL A 146 -5.06 14.45 16.65
N LEU A 147 -3.91 13.79 16.87
CA LEU A 147 -3.80 12.64 17.76
C LEU A 147 -4.36 12.84 19.19
N PRO A 148 -4.25 14.03 19.83
CA PRO A 148 -4.86 14.28 21.14
C PRO A 148 -6.38 14.07 21.17
N PHE A 149 -7.08 14.34 20.06
CA PHE A 149 -8.54 14.19 19.94
C PHE A 149 -8.99 12.74 19.73
N VAL A 150 -8.10 11.87 19.23
CA VAL A 150 -8.39 10.48 18.89
C VAL A 150 -8.33 9.59 20.13
N LYS A 151 -9.46 9.24 20.74
CA LYS A 151 -9.48 8.43 21.98
C LYS A 151 -9.56 6.92 21.74
N ARG A 152 -10.20 6.54 20.64
CA ARG A 152 -10.55 5.15 20.33
C ARG A 152 -10.28 4.89 18.86
N TYR A 153 -10.02 3.63 18.57
CA TYR A 153 -10.01 3.11 17.21
C TYR A 153 -10.87 1.84 17.21
N GLN A 154 -11.95 1.84 16.43
CA GLN A 154 -12.93 0.77 16.45
C GLN A 154 -13.41 0.45 17.89
N CYS A 155 -13.28 -0.80 18.33
CA CYS A 155 -13.65 -1.26 19.66
C CYS A 155 -12.53 -1.07 20.71
N HIS A 156 -11.36 -0.55 20.34
CA HIS A 156 -10.19 -0.46 21.22
C HIS A 156 -9.95 0.96 21.72
N GLU A 157 -9.62 1.09 23.01
CA GLU A 157 -9.11 2.34 23.57
C GLU A 157 -7.62 2.48 23.22
N LEU A 158 -7.23 3.67 22.77
CA LEU A 158 -5.83 3.95 22.50
C LEU A 158 -5.08 4.26 23.80
N PRO A 159 -3.76 4.00 23.84
CA PRO A 159 -2.93 4.36 25.00
C PRO A 159 -3.13 5.82 25.42
N ARG A 160 -3.17 6.06 26.73
CA ARG A 160 -3.29 7.41 27.29
C ARG A 160 -2.07 8.27 26.96
N GLU A 161 -0.88 7.66 27.05
CA GLU A 161 0.37 8.27 26.63
C GLU A 161 0.54 8.06 25.13
N LYS A 162 0.49 9.17 24.40
CA LYS A 162 0.61 9.18 22.95
C LYS A 162 1.92 9.85 22.54
N PRO A 163 2.64 9.31 21.55
CA PRO A 163 3.91 9.87 21.14
C PRO A 163 3.70 11.18 20.36
N ASN A 164 4.59 12.13 20.59
CA ASN A 164 4.71 13.32 19.74
C ASN A 164 5.57 12.98 18.53
N MET A 165 5.01 13.13 17.34
CA MET A 165 5.70 12.95 16.07
C MET A 165 6.90 13.88 15.98
N ALA A 166 8.05 13.29 15.69
CA ALA A 166 9.34 13.98 15.56
C ALA A 166 10.27 13.15 14.68
N TYR A 167 11.28 13.81 14.10
CA TYR A 167 12.28 13.20 13.23
C TYR A 167 12.99 11.96 13.79
N LYS A 168 13.10 11.86 15.12
CA LYS A 168 13.76 10.75 15.81
C LYS A 168 12.87 9.50 15.94
N LEU A 169 11.55 9.64 15.76
CA LEU A 169 10.66 8.50 15.86
C LEU A 169 10.89 7.53 14.69
N PRO A 170 10.67 6.22 14.94
CA PRO A 170 10.72 5.21 13.90
C PRO A 170 9.70 5.44 12.79
N VAL A 171 10.06 5.06 11.56
CA VAL A 171 9.20 5.19 10.39
C VAL A 171 7.92 4.36 10.50
N VAL A 172 7.91 3.29 11.33
CA VAL A 172 6.73 2.44 11.57
C VAL A 172 5.48 3.23 12.01
N PHE A 173 5.64 4.42 12.62
CA PHE A 173 4.52 5.29 12.98
C PHE A 173 3.81 5.92 11.76
N GLY A 174 4.46 5.99 10.60
CA GLY A 174 3.90 6.49 9.35
C GLY A 174 3.42 5.40 8.40
N LEU A 175 3.47 4.12 8.81
CA LEU A 175 3.09 2.99 7.96
C LEU A 175 1.66 2.54 8.29
N MET A 176 0.82 2.36 7.27
CA MET A 176 -0.56 1.92 7.42
C MET A 176 -0.63 0.46 7.85
N GLU A 177 -1.07 0.20 9.08
CA GLU A 177 -1.22 -1.17 9.58
C GLU A 177 -2.26 -1.22 10.72
N PRO A 178 -3.28 -2.11 10.65
CA PRO A 178 -4.34 -2.18 11.66
C PRO A 178 -3.90 -2.87 12.97
N LYS A 179 -2.60 -2.99 13.22
CA LYS A 179 -2.01 -3.64 14.41
C LYS A 179 -0.76 -2.89 14.89
N ASP A 180 -0.31 -3.22 16.09
CA ASP A 180 0.86 -2.63 16.74
C ASP A 180 0.84 -1.08 16.70
N THR A 181 1.97 -0.47 16.35
CA THR A 181 2.18 0.97 16.28
C THR A 181 1.37 1.65 15.18
N GLY A 182 1.05 0.92 14.09
CA GLY A 182 0.31 1.45 12.94
C GLY A 182 -1.13 1.85 13.27
N ILE A 183 -1.69 1.30 14.36
CA ILE A 183 -3.04 1.62 14.84
C ILE A 183 -3.24 3.12 15.02
N LEU A 184 -2.21 3.85 15.48
CA LEU A 184 -2.33 5.29 15.72
C LEU A 184 -2.61 6.06 14.42
N LEU A 185 -1.95 5.69 13.32
CA LEU A 185 -2.17 6.30 12.01
C LEU A 185 -3.56 5.94 11.48
N CYS A 186 -3.96 4.67 11.59
CA CYS A 186 -5.29 4.22 11.21
C CYS A 186 -6.37 5.02 11.96
N ALA A 187 -6.18 5.24 13.26
CA ALA A 187 -7.12 5.98 14.10
C ALA A 187 -7.19 7.48 13.78
N ILE A 188 -6.07 8.10 13.40
CA ILE A 188 -6.04 9.50 12.95
C ILE A 188 -6.84 9.66 11.66
N LEU A 189 -6.61 8.78 10.68
CA LEU A 189 -7.35 8.81 9.42
C LEU A 189 -8.84 8.54 9.63
N ASP A 190 -9.17 7.53 10.43
CA ASP A 190 -10.54 7.18 10.79
C ASP A 190 -11.27 8.38 11.42
N PHE A 191 -10.65 9.04 12.41
CA PHE A 191 -11.21 10.22 13.05
C PHE A 191 -11.44 11.39 12.08
N LEU A 192 -10.46 11.72 11.24
CA LEU A 192 -10.57 12.84 10.30
C LEU A 192 -11.60 12.58 9.20
N VAL A 193 -11.61 11.36 8.65
CA VAL A 193 -12.59 10.98 7.64
C VAL A 193 -14.00 10.95 8.24
N ASP A 194 -14.16 10.36 9.43
CA ASP A 194 -15.43 10.39 10.16
C ASP A 194 -15.92 11.82 10.41
N LEU A 195 -15.02 12.72 10.79
CA LEU A 195 -15.37 14.11 11.05
C LEU A 195 -15.89 14.80 9.78
N GLN A 196 -15.23 14.62 8.63
CA GLN A 196 -15.70 15.15 7.36
C GLN A 196 -17.03 14.50 6.94
N ASN A 197 -17.09 13.17 6.92
CA ASN A 197 -18.25 12.43 6.46
C ASN A 197 -19.49 12.74 7.31
N LYS A 198 -19.39 12.75 8.65
CA LYS A 198 -20.50 13.11 9.54
C LYS A 198 -20.96 14.54 9.37
N PHE A 199 -20.01 15.48 9.18
CA PHE A 199 -20.36 16.86 8.88
C PHE A 199 -21.17 16.94 7.58
N LEU A 200 -20.69 16.32 6.51
CA LEU A 200 -21.37 16.32 5.21
C LEU A 200 -22.73 15.61 5.28
N GLU A 201 -22.83 14.46 5.95
CA GLU A 201 -24.09 13.74 6.15
C GLU A 201 -25.13 14.57 6.91
N GLU A 202 -24.73 15.29 7.96
CA GLU A 202 -25.64 16.19 8.66
C GLU A 202 -26.08 17.35 7.77
N VAL A 203 -25.20 17.89 6.93
CA VAL A 203 -25.57 18.91 5.94
C VAL A 203 -26.55 18.33 4.92
N MET A 204 -26.34 17.10 4.44
CA MET A 204 -27.26 16.42 3.52
C MET A 204 -28.63 16.13 4.14
N SER A 205 -28.72 16.05 5.48
CA SER A 205 -29.99 15.86 6.20
C SER A 205 -30.88 17.11 6.20
N ILE A 206 -30.35 18.27 5.81
CA ILE A 206 -31.13 19.50 5.62
C ILE A 206 -32.08 19.28 4.43
N PRO A 207 -33.41 19.46 4.59
CA PRO A 207 -34.35 19.24 3.49
C PRO A 207 -34.10 20.21 2.31
N PRO A 208 -34.10 19.73 1.06
CA PRO A 208 -33.96 20.59 -0.12
C PRO A 208 -34.96 21.76 -0.11
N GLY A 209 -34.50 22.93 -0.55
CA GLY A 209 -35.30 24.16 -0.57
C GLY A 209 -35.42 24.90 0.77
N THR A 210 -34.98 24.33 1.90
CA THR A 210 -34.97 25.03 3.20
C THR A 210 -33.76 25.94 3.40
N CYS A 211 -32.61 25.59 2.80
CA CYS A 211 -31.39 26.38 2.85
C CYS A 211 -31.03 26.89 1.44
N ARG A 212 -31.07 28.21 1.25
CA ARG A 212 -30.73 28.84 -0.05
C ARG A 212 -29.25 28.69 -0.39
N SER A 213 -28.41 28.60 0.62
CA SER A 213 -26.96 28.49 0.52
C SER A 213 -26.52 27.14 -0.06
N LEU A 214 -27.34 26.10 0.06
CA LEU A 214 -27.09 24.74 -0.45
C LEU A 214 -27.75 24.46 -1.81
N LYS A 215 -28.28 25.50 -2.49
CA LYS A 215 -28.97 25.35 -3.78
C LYS A 215 -28.11 24.69 -4.87
N PHE A 216 -26.78 24.81 -4.78
CA PHE A 216 -25.86 24.16 -5.72
C PHE A 216 -25.82 22.63 -5.61
N LEU A 217 -26.35 22.06 -4.51
CA LEU A 217 -26.47 20.62 -4.30
C LEU A 217 -27.79 20.05 -4.80
N ASP A 218 -28.80 20.91 -5.06
CA ASP A 218 -30.07 20.45 -5.62
C ASP A 218 -29.76 19.72 -6.95
N GLU A 219 -30.30 18.51 -7.14
CA GLU A 219 -30.07 17.74 -8.36
C GLU A 219 -30.30 18.65 -9.58
N PRO A 220 -29.35 18.73 -10.53
CA PRO A 220 -29.66 19.36 -11.79
C PRO A 220 -30.75 18.51 -12.42
N THR A 221 -31.96 19.07 -12.57
CA THR A 221 -33.04 18.47 -13.37
C THR A 221 -32.59 18.42 -14.83
N PHE A 222 -31.70 17.48 -15.16
CA PHE A 222 -31.36 17.10 -16.51
C PHE A 222 -32.45 16.16 -17.00
N ASN A 223 -33.43 16.72 -17.71
CA ASN A 223 -34.21 15.94 -18.67
C ASN A 223 -33.27 15.51 -19.79
N VAL A 224 -32.67 14.32 -19.67
CA VAL A 224 -31.99 13.65 -20.78
C VAL A 224 -32.55 12.25 -20.89
N GLU A 225 -33.68 12.15 -21.59
CA GLU A 225 -33.86 10.99 -22.44
C GLU A 225 -32.72 10.99 -23.47
N GLN A 226 -31.99 9.87 -23.49
CA GLN A 226 -31.01 9.41 -24.49
C GLN A 226 -29.52 9.40 -24.08
N THR A 227 -29.02 8.16 -24.09
CA THR A 227 -27.64 7.69 -24.36
C THR A 227 -26.62 7.94 -23.23
N VAL A 228 -25.92 6.97 -22.63
CA VAL A 228 -25.53 5.61 -23.01
C VAL A 228 -25.35 4.77 -21.73
N SER A 229 -25.71 3.50 -21.80
CA SER A 229 -25.47 2.44 -20.82
C SER A 229 -24.07 2.43 -20.22
N SER A 230 -23.96 2.37 -18.88
CA SER A 230 -22.97 1.55 -18.17
C SER A 230 -23.40 1.32 -16.72
N THR A 231 -23.25 0.08 -16.32
CA THR A 231 -23.78 -0.64 -15.17
C THR A 231 -23.19 -0.23 -13.81
N SER A 232 -24.05 0.11 -12.85
CA SER A 232 -24.20 -0.67 -11.61
C SER A 232 -25.55 -0.33 -10.98
N LYS A 233 -26.43 -1.34 -10.90
CA LYS A 233 -27.75 -1.24 -10.30
C LYS A 233 -27.63 -1.57 -8.81
N LEU A 234 -27.83 -0.61 -7.93
CA LEU A 234 -28.59 -0.89 -6.71
C LEU A 234 -30.02 -0.39 -6.95
N GLN A 235 -30.94 -1.33 -7.10
CA GLN A 235 -32.36 -1.08 -7.05
C GLN A 235 -32.73 -0.70 -5.62
N SER A 236 -33.13 0.54 -5.39
CA SER A 236 -34.13 0.83 -4.37
C SER A 236 -35.42 1.27 -5.06
N ALA A 237 -36.50 0.66 -4.63
CA ALA A 237 -37.82 0.78 -5.24
C ALA A 237 -38.34 2.22 -5.19
N LYS A 238 -39.10 2.58 -6.23
CA LYS A 238 -39.93 3.79 -6.30
C LYS A 238 -40.63 4.05 -4.95
N SER A 239 -40.25 5.12 -4.28
CA SER A 239 -41.10 5.81 -3.31
C SER A 239 -41.00 7.31 -3.56
N ASN A 240 -42.14 7.99 -3.53
CA ASN A 240 -42.27 9.42 -3.76
C ASN A 240 -41.69 10.23 -2.58
N THR A 241 -40.37 10.35 -2.52
CA THR A 241 -39.67 11.34 -1.66
C THR A 241 -39.00 12.39 -2.55
N PRO A 242 -38.94 13.67 -2.14
CA PRO A 242 -38.23 14.69 -2.90
C PRO A 242 -36.78 14.24 -3.09
N SER A 243 -36.23 14.36 -4.30
CA SER A 243 -34.84 13.99 -4.56
C SER A 243 -33.93 14.72 -3.59
N GLY A 244 -33.17 13.95 -2.80
CA GLY A 244 -32.23 14.50 -1.83
C GLY A 244 -30.99 15.05 -2.51
N TYR A 245 -30.17 15.76 -1.75
CA TYR A 245 -28.83 16.14 -2.18
C TYR A 245 -28.00 14.90 -2.54
N TYR A 246 -27.31 14.92 -3.68
CA TYR A 246 -26.38 13.85 -4.08
C TYR A 246 -24.94 14.23 -3.69
N LEU A 247 -24.32 13.42 -2.84
CA LEU A 247 -22.91 13.55 -2.49
C LEU A 247 -22.09 12.52 -3.27
N GLN A 248 -21.10 12.99 -4.02
CA GLN A 248 -20.18 12.09 -4.72
C GLN A 248 -19.32 11.33 -3.70
N SER A 249 -19.21 10.03 -3.88
CA SER A 249 -18.25 9.20 -3.15
C SER A 249 -16.90 9.08 -3.86
N MET A 250 -15.82 9.03 -3.10
CA MET A 250 -14.47 8.84 -3.62
C MET A 250 -13.54 8.19 -2.59
N ARG A 251 -12.59 7.38 -3.06
CA ARG A 251 -11.49 6.89 -2.20
C ARG A 251 -10.49 8.00 -1.90
N ILE A 252 -9.93 7.99 -0.69
CA ILE A 252 -9.02 9.04 -0.22
C ILE A 252 -7.70 9.12 -1.03
N ASP A 253 -7.28 8.00 -1.63
CA ASP A 253 -6.08 7.94 -2.47
C ASP A 253 -6.25 8.67 -3.82
N HIS A 254 -7.49 8.90 -4.25
CA HIS A 254 -7.84 9.65 -5.45
C HIS A 254 -8.31 11.08 -5.16
N ALA A 255 -8.51 11.43 -3.89
CA ALA A 255 -9.03 12.73 -3.49
C ALA A 255 -8.05 13.87 -3.82
N ARG A 256 -8.59 14.97 -4.35
CA ARG A 256 -7.84 16.22 -4.57
C ARG A 256 -8.10 17.19 -3.43
N SER A 257 -7.32 18.27 -3.36
CA SER A 257 -7.49 19.32 -2.36
C SER A 257 -8.90 19.91 -2.32
N ALA A 258 -9.58 20.00 -3.48
CA ALA A 258 -10.95 20.48 -3.56
C ALA A 258 -11.97 19.53 -2.90
N ASN A 259 -11.69 18.22 -2.87
CA ASN A 259 -12.59 17.19 -2.36
C ASN A 259 -12.57 17.05 -0.82
N ILE A 260 -11.54 17.59 -0.18
CA ILE A 260 -11.35 17.55 1.28
C ILE A 260 -11.64 18.94 1.85
N ILE A 261 -12.22 18.98 3.05
CA ILE A 261 -12.42 20.24 3.77
C ILE A 261 -11.05 20.75 4.23
N ASN A 262 -10.62 21.86 3.64
CA ASN A 262 -9.45 22.61 4.07
C ASN A 262 -9.93 23.95 4.61
N PHE A 263 -10.01 24.06 5.93
CA PHE A 263 -10.64 25.19 6.60
C PHE A 263 -9.72 25.74 7.68
N ASP A 264 -9.54 27.05 7.66
CA ASP A 264 -9.01 27.87 8.74
C ASP A 264 -9.95 29.06 8.91
N TRP A 265 -10.28 29.42 10.15
CA TRP A 265 -11.15 30.56 10.38
C TRP A 265 -10.48 31.85 9.92
N ASP A 266 -11.18 32.60 9.06
CA ASP A 266 -10.78 33.92 8.62
C ASP A 266 -11.89 34.92 8.94
N ASP A 267 -11.56 35.97 9.69
CA ASP A 267 -12.49 37.05 10.02
C ASP A 267 -12.96 37.81 8.76
N GLU A 268 -12.27 37.68 7.62
CA GLU A 268 -12.72 38.20 6.32
C GLU A 268 -14.09 37.64 5.90
N ILE A 269 -14.47 36.44 6.33
CA ILE A 269 -15.81 35.87 6.11
C ILE A 269 -16.89 36.77 6.70
N LEU A 270 -16.57 37.52 7.75
CA LEU A 270 -17.47 38.45 8.42
C LEU A 270 -17.48 39.86 7.78
N ALA A 271 -16.85 40.05 6.60
CA ALA A 271 -16.91 41.29 5.84
C ALA A 271 -18.36 41.72 5.52
N TYR A 272 -19.30 40.76 5.49
CA TYR A 272 -20.74 41.02 5.32
C TYR A 272 -21.45 41.41 6.64
N SER A 273 -20.76 42.16 7.50
CA SER A 273 -21.32 42.72 8.72
C SER A 273 -21.41 44.25 8.62
N GLN A 274 -22.42 44.81 9.27
CA GLN A 274 -22.65 46.25 9.34
C GLN A 274 -22.77 46.68 10.79
N ARG A 275 -22.14 47.80 11.13
CA ARG A 275 -22.30 48.41 12.46
C ARG A 275 -23.52 49.31 12.46
N ASN A 276 -24.29 49.27 13.53
CA ASN A 276 -25.44 50.14 13.66
C ASN A 276 -24.98 51.61 13.82
N LEU A 277 -25.42 52.45 12.88
CA LEU A 277 -25.03 53.87 12.81
C LEU A 277 -25.86 54.78 13.73
N ALA A 278 -26.91 54.24 14.37
CA ALA A 278 -27.74 54.99 15.32
C ALA A 278 -26.94 55.43 16.55
N ALA A 279 -27.36 56.55 17.15
CA ALA A 279 -26.71 57.09 18.34
C ALA A 279 -26.63 56.05 19.46
N ALA A 280 -25.45 55.93 20.08
CA ALA A 280 -25.12 54.95 21.13
C ALA A 280 -25.21 53.46 20.75
N LYS A 281 -25.50 53.10 19.48
CA LYS A 281 -25.60 51.70 19.02
C LYS A 281 -24.38 51.20 18.24
N GLY A 282 -23.25 51.91 18.27
CA GLY A 282 -22.04 51.52 17.52
C GLY A 282 -21.46 50.14 17.87
N GLN A 283 -21.84 49.58 19.02
CA GLN A 283 -21.50 48.23 19.47
C GLN A 283 -22.42 47.14 18.87
N ASP A 284 -23.62 47.51 18.40
CA ASP A 284 -24.56 46.58 17.80
C ASP A 284 -24.10 46.27 16.36
N ILE A 285 -23.64 45.04 16.15
CA ILE A 285 -23.24 44.52 14.84
C ILE A 285 -24.41 43.74 14.26
N ILE A 286 -24.74 44.01 13.00
CA ILE A 286 -25.75 43.31 12.22
C ILE A 286 -25.01 42.45 11.19
N TYR A 287 -25.17 41.14 11.27
CA TYR A 287 -24.55 40.19 10.34
C TYR A 287 -25.52 39.81 9.23
N ASP A 288 -25.06 39.86 7.97
CA ASP A 288 -25.77 39.25 6.84
C ASP A 288 -25.54 37.73 6.86
N LEU A 289 -26.38 37.05 7.66
CA LEU A 289 -26.32 35.60 7.84
C LEU A 289 -26.45 34.85 6.51
N THR A 290 -27.16 35.41 5.52
CA THR A 290 -27.37 34.76 4.23
C THR A 290 -26.07 34.68 3.43
N LYS A 291 -25.31 35.78 3.38
CA LYS A 291 -24.02 35.80 2.66
C LYS A 291 -22.96 34.99 3.38
N ILE A 292 -22.88 35.12 4.70
CA ILE A 292 -21.93 34.36 5.51
C ILE A 292 -22.20 32.85 5.40
N GLU A 293 -23.48 32.44 5.43
CA GLU A 293 -23.85 31.03 5.24
C GLU A 293 -23.49 30.53 3.83
N ALA A 294 -23.69 31.34 2.79
CA ALA A 294 -23.32 30.99 1.42
C ALA A 294 -21.80 30.82 1.23
N GLU A 295 -20.98 31.73 1.76
CA GLU A 295 -19.53 31.61 1.71
C GLU A 295 -19.03 30.37 2.46
N LEU A 296 -19.55 30.13 3.67
CA LEU A 296 -19.18 28.95 4.45
C LEU A 296 -19.63 27.65 3.76
N ALA A 297 -20.83 27.61 3.16
CA ALA A 297 -21.29 26.45 2.40
C ALA A 297 -20.41 26.19 1.17
N ASN A 298 -19.98 27.26 0.49
CA ASN A 298 -19.05 27.15 -0.63
C ASN A 298 -17.68 26.60 -0.19
N ILE A 299 -17.13 27.06 0.94
CA ILE A 299 -15.82 26.57 1.42
C ILE A 299 -15.90 25.13 1.93
N LEU A 300 -16.96 24.79 2.68
CA LEU A 300 -17.05 23.56 3.47
C LEU A 300 -17.79 22.41 2.77
N VAL A 301 -18.55 22.67 1.71
CA VAL A 301 -19.45 21.66 1.10
C VAL A 301 -19.29 21.57 -0.41
N PHE A 302 -19.05 22.69 -1.11
CA PHE A 302 -18.86 22.67 -2.56
C PHE A 302 -17.68 21.76 -2.97
N GLU A 303 -17.92 20.90 -3.96
CA GLU A 303 -16.99 19.87 -4.47
C GLU A 303 -16.45 18.86 -3.44
N LYS A 304 -16.97 18.87 -2.20
CA LYS A 304 -16.58 17.88 -1.18
C LYS A 304 -17.20 16.53 -1.50
N VAL A 305 -16.48 15.50 -1.09
CA VAL A 305 -16.87 14.11 -1.36
C VAL A 305 -17.02 13.35 -0.07
N TYR A 306 -17.90 12.36 -0.10
CA TYR A 306 -17.92 11.30 0.88
C TYR A 306 -16.69 10.42 0.67
N ILE A 307 -15.88 10.24 1.71
CA ILE A 307 -14.66 9.43 1.62
C ILE A 307 -15.00 7.98 1.98
N GLU A 308 -14.77 7.08 1.03
CA GLU A 308 -15.02 5.64 1.20
C GLU A 308 -13.77 4.88 1.64
N THR A 309 -13.99 3.74 2.33
CA THR A 309 -12.95 2.76 2.64
C THR A 309 -12.54 1.97 1.39
N GLN A 310 -11.41 1.27 1.47
CA GLN A 310 -10.99 0.36 0.40
C GLN A 310 -11.97 -0.82 0.25
N PRO A 311 -12.14 -1.37 -0.96
CA PRO A 311 -12.90 -2.60 -1.16
C PRO A 311 -12.33 -3.72 -0.28
N GLU A 312 -13.21 -4.50 0.37
CA GLU A 312 -12.84 -5.66 1.21
C GLU A 312 -12.01 -5.33 2.47
N SER A 313 -11.83 -4.05 2.80
CA SER A 313 -11.07 -3.60 3.96
C SER A 313 -11.80 -2.48 4.71
N GLN A 314 -11.60 -2.43 6.03
CA GLN A 314 -12.08 -1.32 6.88
C GLN A 314 -11.12 -0.12 6.87
N LEU A 315 -10.02 -0.19 6.11
CA LEU A 315 -9.02 0.86 6.04
C LEU A 315 -9.28 1.82 4.87
N TYR A 316 -8.95 3.09 5.07
CA TYR A 316 -9.02 4.12 4.02
C TYR A 316 -7.84 4.05 3.03
N LEU A 317 -6.69 3.55 3.47
CA LEU A 317 -5.51 3.34 2.64
C LEU A 317 -5.09 1.87 2.67
N GLU A 318 -4.39 1.42 1.62
CA GLU A 318 -3.83 0.07 1.57
C GLU A 318 -2.83 -0.16 2.71
N PRO A 319 -2.82 -1.36 3.34
CA PRO A 319 -1.80 -1.74 4.29
C PRO A 319 -0.39 -1.64 3.71
N TYR A 320 0.58 -1.31 4.55
CA TYR A 320 1.97 -1.21 4.14
C TYR A 320 2.53 -2.59 3.72
N PRO A 321 3.10 -2.71 2.51
CA PRO A 321 3.68 -3.97 2.05
C PRO A 321 5.12 -4.12 2.58
N TYR A 322 5.31 -4.91 3.63
CA TYR A 322 6.65 -5.23 4.14
C TYR A 322 7.40 -6.21 3.23
N HIS A 323 8.73 -6.06 3.22
CA HIS A 323 9.66 -6.99 2.57
C HIS A 323 9.44 -8.43 3.04
N MET A 324 9.34 -9.39 2.11
CA MET A 324 9.08 -10.82 2.38
C MET A 324 7.68 -11.15 2.93
N GLU A 325 6.73 -10.21 2.88
CA GLU A 325 5.37 -10.43 3.39
C GLU A 325 4.30 -10.39 2.30
N LEU A 326 4.68 -10.52 1.03
CA LEU A 326 3.77 -10.46 -0.13
C LEU A 326 2.53 -11.35 0.06
N PHE A 327 2.75 -12.59 0.49
CA PHE A 327 1.68 -13.58 0.68
C PHE A 327 0.78 -13.30 1.88
N GLN A 328 1.10 -12.35 2.78
CA GLN A 328 0.18 -11.98 3.86
C GLN A 328 -0.99 -11.14 3.33
N GLY A 329 -0.74 -10.25 2.38
CA GLY A 329 -1.78 -9.40 1.76
C GLY A 329 -2.35 -9.96 0.46
N CYS A 330 -1.57 -10.77 -0.26
CA CYS A 330 -1.96 -11.34 -1.56
C CYS A 330 -1.62 -12.85 -1.63
N MET A 331 -2.23 -13.66 -0.76
CA MET A 331 -1.97 -15.12 -0.67
C MET A 331 -2.04 -15.86 -2.02
N ARG A 332 -2.92 -15.41 -2.93
CA ARG A 332 -3.20 -16.04 -4.22
C ARG A 332 -2.56 -15.33 -5.42
N ILE A 333 -1.62 -14.39 -5.19
CA ILE A 333 -1.05 -13.56 -6.28
C ILE A 333 -0.49 -14.36 -7.45
N LEU A 334 0.16 -15.50 -7.18
CA LEU A 334 0.69 -16.35 -8.24
C LEU A 334 -0.45 -16.97 -9.07
N SER A 335 -1.56 -17.37 -8.43
CA SER A 335 -2.75 -17.86 -9.13
C SER A 335 -3.42 -16.75 -9.93
N ASP A 336 -3.53 -15.55 -9.35
CA ASP A 336 -4.12 -14.39 -10.02
C ASP A 336 -3.36 -14.08 -11.31
N ILE A 337 -2.02 -14.13 -11.28
CA ILE A 337 -1.19 -13.91 -12.46
C ILE A 337 -1.29 -15.07 -13.46
N LYS A 338 -1.35 -16.33 -13.01
CA LYS A 338 -1.60 -17.48 -13.89
C LYS A 338 -2.95 -17.38 -14.61
N ASN A 339 -3.95 -16.76 -13.98
CA ASN A 339 -5.26 -16.51 -14.59
C ASN A 339 -5.25 -15.34 -15.58
N LEU A 340 -4.33 -14.38 -15.43
CA LEU A 340 -4.17 -13.24 -16.33
C LEU A 340 -3.28 -13.56 -17.55
N ILE A 341 -2.19 -14.31 -17.33
CA ILE A 341 -1.17 -14.64 -18.32
C ILE A 341 -0.85 -16.13 -18.23
N THR A 342 -0.95 -16.84 -19.36
CA THR A 342 -0.48 -18.23 -19.47
C THR A 342 1.00 -18.32 -19.13
N GLN A 343 1.34 -18.97 -18.02
CA GLN A 343 2.72 -19.13 -17.56
C GLN A 343 3.41 -20.34 -18.19
N GLU A 344 4.69 -20.20 -18.51
CA GLU A 344 5.57 -21.21 -19.06
C GLU A 344 6.82 -21.38 -18.16
N PRO A 345 7.43 -22.58 -18.13
CA PRO A 345 8.69 -22.78 -17.43
C PRO A 345 9.82 -21.95 -18.06
N ILE A 346 10.88 -21.68 -17.29
CA ILE A 346 12.08 -21.03 -17.82
C ILE A 346 12.78 -22.01 -18.77
N PRO A 347 13.13 -21.60 -20.00
CA PRO A 347 13.92 -22.42 -20.92
C PRO A 347 15.27 -22.88 -20.33
N ASP A 348 15.68 -24.12 -20.62
CA ASP A 348 16.90 -24.73 -20.06
C ASP A 348 18.18 -23.94 -20.42
N ASP A 349 18.25 -23.36 -21.61
CA ASP A 349 19.34 -22.51 -22.07
C ASP A 349 19.48 -21.24 -21.21
N LYS A 350 18.35 -20.71 -20.73
CA LYS A 350 18.29 -19.55 -19.84
C LYS A 350 18.54 -19.91 -18.38
N MET A 351 18.19 -21.12 -17.94
CA MET A 351 18.50 -21.58 -16.57
C MET A 351 20.00 -21.57 -16.25
N ASN A 352 20.84 -21.95 -17.22
CA ASN A 352 22.29 -21.92 -17.04
C ASN A 352 22.82 -20.49 -16.81
N LEU A 353 22.18 -19.47 -17.41
CA LEU A 353 22.51 -18.05 -17.23
C LEU A 353 22.10 -17.50 -15.86
N LEU A 354 21.21 -18.19 -15.14
CA LEU A 354 20.78 -17.87 -13.78
C LEU A 354 21.76 -18.40 -12.71
N GLY A 355 22.90 -18.99 -13.12
CA GLY A 355 23.92 -19.50 -12.20
C GLY A 355 23.78 -20.98 -11.83
N VAL A 356 22.98 -21.76 -12.58
CA VAL A 356 22.89 -23.21 -12.41
C VAL A 356 23.97 -23.87 -13.27
N SER A 357 25.10 -24.28 -12.68
CA SER A 357 26.08 -25.12 -13.36
C SER A 357 25.91 -26.57 -12.93
N GLY A 358 25.56 -27.45 -13.86
CA GLY A 358 25.61 -28.91 -13.68
C GLY A 358 24.24 -29.59 -13.59
N ILE A 359 23.84 -30.22 -14.69
CA ILE A 359 22.74 -31.17 -14.76
C ILE A 359 23.11 -32.42 -13.93
N SER A 360 22.43 -32.61 -12.81
CA SER A 360 22.12 -33.92 -12.22
C SER A 360 21.15 -33.69 -11.08
N SER A 361 19.82 -33.77 -11.32
CA SER A 361 18.75 -34.15 -10.36
C SER A 361 18.84 -33.70 -8.89
N SER A 362 19.58 -32.65 -8.56
CA SER A 362 20.05 -32.31 -7.21
C SER A 362 19.76 -30.85 -6.87
N PHE A 363 18.58 -30.38 -7.29
CA PHE A 363 18.01 -29.10 -6.82
C PHE A 363 17.68 -29.11 -5.31
N MET A 364 17.83 -30.25 -4.64
CA MET A 364 17.25 -30.56 -3.33
C MET A 364 18.24 -30.47 -2.16
N PHE A 365 19.55 -30.52 -2.40
CA PHE A 365 20.54 -30.38 -1.32
C PHE A 365 20.88 -28.91 -1.09
N PRO A 366 21.17 -28.50 0.17
CA PRO A 366 21.66 -27.17 0.48
C PRO A 366 23.05 -26.97 -0.15
N GLN A 367 23.06 -26.72 -1.46
CA GLN A 367 24.17 -26.08 -2.14
C GLN A 367 24.30 -24.68 -1.53
N VAL A 368 25.54 -24.24 -1.34
CA VAL A 368 25.86 -22.86 -0.99
C VAL A 368 25.05 -21.97 -1.94
N SER A 369 24.27 -21.03 -1.40
CA SER A 369 23.43 -20.14 -2.20
C SER A 369 24.26 -19.55 -3.33
N THR A 370 24.02 -19.98 -4.56
CA THR A 370 24.78 -19.55 -5.73
C THR A 370 24.42 -18.12 -6.15
N LEU A 371 23.32 -17.59 -5.59
CA LEU A 371 22.78 -16.27 -5.88
C LEU A 371 23.02 -15.31 -4.72
N ASP A 372 24.06 -14.48 -4.84
CA ASP A 372 24.26 -13.33 -3.97
C ASP A 372 23.02 -12.41 -4.02
N ASN A 373 22.58 -11.88 -2.87
CA ASN A 373 21.44 -10.98 -2.74
C ASN A 373 20.06 -11.57 -3.13
N ALA A 374 19.87 -12.89 -3.02
CA ALA A 374 18.61 -13.57 -3.36
C ALA A 374 17.35 -12.95 -2.72
N SER A 375 17.42 -12.46 -1.48
CA SER A 375 16.28 -11.79 -0.82
C SER A 375 15.90 -10.46 -1.47
N GLU A 376 16.88 -9.68 -1.93
CA GLU A 376 16.65 -8.40 -2.62
C GLU A 376 16.03 -8.62 -4.01
N ILE A 377 16.52 -9.65 -4.71
CA ILE A 377 15.96 -10.10 -5.98
C ILE A 377 14.52 -10.58 -5.78
N LEU A 378 14.25 -11.35 -4.72
CA LEU A 378 12.89 -11.81 -4.42
C LEU A 378 11.94 -10.63 -4.27
N SER A 379 12.29 -9.59 -3.50
CA SER A 379 11.40 -8.44 -3.36
C SER A 379 11.27 -7.56 -4.59
N SER A 380 12.30 -7.52 -5.44
CA SER A 380 12.16 -6.92 -6.77
C SER A 380 11.11 -7.67 -7.60
N LEU A 381 11.09 -9.00 -7.52
CA LEU A 381 10.05 -9.82 -8.16
C LEU A 381 8.68 -9.64 -7.49
N GLU A 382 8.61 -9.49 -6.16
CA GLU A 382 7.34 -9.22 -5.46
C GLU A 382 6.69 -7.92 -5.95
N ILE A 383 7.48 -6.84 -6.08
CA ILE A 383 7.03 -5.57 -6.67
C ILE A 383 6.49 -5.81 -8.08
N LEU A 384 7.25 -6.53 -8.91
CA LEU A 384 6.88 -6.81 -10.30
C LEU A 384 5.57 -7.62 -10.39
N LEU A 385 5.40 -8.67 -9.58
CA LEU A 385 4.17 -9.47 -9.51
C LEU A 385 2.96 -8.57 -9.15
N CYS A 386 3.09 -7.72 -8.14
CA CYS A 386 2.04 -6.78 -7.76
C CYS A 386 1.68 -5.81 -8.90
N PHE A 387 2.67 -5.30 -9.62
CA PHE A 387 2.43 -4.42 -10.76
C PHE A 387 1.71 -5.14 -11.90
N VAL A 388 2.14 -6.35 -12.27
CA VAL A 388 1.49 -7.15 -13.32
C VAL A 388 0.04 -7.47 -12.95
N LYS A 389 -0.22 -7.86 -11.70
CA LYS A 389 -1.58 -8.07 -11.20
C LYS A 389 -2.43 -6.79 -11.31
N ARG A 390 -1.90 -5.64 -10.90
CA ARG A 390 -2.62 -4.36 -10.88
C ARG A 390 -2.92 -3.80 -12.27
N THR A 391 -2.01 -3.97 -13.21
CA THR A 391 -2.20 -3.47 -14.58
C THR A 391 -3.02 -4.41 -15.45
N ALA A 392 -3.29 -5.64 -14.96
CA ALA A 392 -4.05 -6.67 -15.66
C ALA A 392 -3.56 -6.91 -17.09
N VAL A 393 -2.23 -6.89 -17.28
CA VAL A 393 -1.60 -7.10 -18.59
C VAL A 393 -1.81 -8.55 -19.00
N GLY A 394 -2.47 -8.79 -20.12
CA GLY A 394 -2.75 -10.13 -20.63
C GLY A 394 -1.71 -10.67 -21.61
N ASP A 395 -0.80 -9.83 -22.12
CA ASP A 395 0.21 -10.24 -23.09
C ASP A 395 1.46 -10.79 -22.39
N GLY A 396 1.58 -12.12 -22.37
CA GLY A 396 2.71 -12.83 -21.80
C GLY A 396 4.01 -12.76 -22.60
N GLU A 397 3.96 -12.29 -23.86
CA GLU A 397 5.13 -12.24 -24.75
C GLU A 397 5.98 -10.98 -24.55
N ILE A 398 5.50 -10.01 -23.77
CA ILE A 398 6.24 -8.80 -23.42
C ILE A 398 7.51 -9.19 -22.64
N PRO A 399 8.70 -8.75 -23.08
CA PRO A 399 9.93 -8.92 -22.31
C PRO A 399 9.83 -8.24 -20.94
N ILE A 400 10.29 -8.90 -19.88
CA ILE A 400 10.26 -8.34 -18.51
C ILE A 400 11.00 -6.99 -18.48
N LYS A 401 12.12 -6.89 -19.18
CA LYS A 401 12.92 -5.66 -19.33
C LYS A 401 12.10 -4.52 -19.93
N ASP A 402 11.39 -4.80 -21.03
CA ASP A 402 10.56 -3.80 -21.71
C ASP A 402 9.38 -3.39 -20.84
N TYR A 403 8.79 -4.33 -20.10
CA TYR A 403 7.72 -4.04 -19.16
C TYR A 403 8.20 -3.11 -18.03
N VAL A 404 9.32 -3.43 -17.38
CA VAL A 404 9.90 -2.62 -16.30
C VAL A 404 10.23 -1.20 -16.78
N SER A 405 10.83 -1.06 -17.97
CA SER A 405 11.17 0.26 -18.52
C SER A 405 9.96 1.13 -18.89
N ARG A 406 8.79 0.55 -19.17
CA ARG A 406 7.55 1.31 -19.45
C ARG A 406 7.01 2.05 -18.21
N TRP A 407 7.35 1.61 -17.01
CA TRP A 407 6.79 2.16 -15.77
C TRP A 407 7.84 2.92 -14.97
N MET A 408 7.67 4.24 -14.83
CA MET A 408 8.57 5.07 -14.00
C MET A 408 8.73 4.55 -12.57
N LYS A 409 7.67 3.97 -11.98
CA LYS A 409 7.71 3.39 -10.63
C LYS A 409 8.58 2.13 -10.51
N LEU A 410 8.85 1.43 -11.61
CA LEU A 410 9.70 0.23 -11.65
C LEU A 410 11.15 0.56 -12.02
N SER A 411 11.47 1.82 -12.31
CA SER A 411 12.85 2.24 -12.64
C SER A 411 13.84 1.95 -11.50
N SER A 412 13.38 1.94 -10.25
CA SER A 412 14.18 1.55 -9.08
C SER A 412 14.69 0.12 -9.15
N LEU A 413 14.02 -0.78 -9.89
CA LEU A 413 14.45 -2.17 -10.05
C LEU A 413 15.79 -2.28 -10.80
N TYR A 414 16.15 -1.29 -11.63
CA TYR A 414 17.47 -1.25 -12.29
C TYR A 414 18.62 -0.88 -11.34
N ALA A 415 18.33 -0.21 -10.22
CA ALA A 415 19.36 0.15 -9.24
C ALA A 415 19.85 -1.06 -8.43
N HIS A 416 19.05 -2.13 -8.37
CA HIS A 416 19.39 -3.36 -7.69
C HIS A 416 20.26 -4.25 -8.60
N GLU A 417 21.58 -4.26 -8.38
CA GLU A 417 22.53 -4.99 -9.23
C GLU A 417 22.19 -6.47 -9.41
N GLY A 418 21.66 -7.11 -8.37
CA GLY A 418 21.21 -8.50 -8.42
C GLY A 418 20.07 -8.70 -9.42
N PHE A 419 19.05 -7.83 -9.38
CA PHE A 419 17.88 -7.93 -10.26
C PHE A 419 18.18 -7.51 -11.70
N ALA A 420 19.05 -6.51 -11.88
CA ALA A 420 19.46 -6.02 -13.20
C ALA A 420 20.07 -7.13 -14.09
N ARG A 421 20.73 -8.14 -13.48
CA ARG A 421 21.24 -9.32 -14.20
C ARG A 421 20.11 -10.12 -14.85
N PHE A 422 19.01 -10.36 -14.14
CA PHE A 422 17.86 -11.11 -14.66
C PHE A 422 17.15 -10.40 -15.81
N LEU A 423 17.11 -9.06 -15.78
CA LEU A 423 16.52 -8.26 -16.84
C LEU A 423 17.25 -8.44 -18.18
N ASN A 424 18.49 -8.92 -18.19
CA ASN A 424 19.26 -9.15 -19.42
C ASN A 424 19.11 -10.58 -19.98
N ILE A 425 18.39 -11.48 -19.32
CA ILE A 425 18.25 -12.90 -19.71
C ILE A 425 17.10 -13.12 -20.74
N ASP A 426 16.57 -12.04 -21.32
CA ASP A 426 15.49 -12.06 -22.31
C ASP A 426 14.27 -12.89 -21.84
N LEU A 427 13.93 -12.81 -20.56
CA LEU A 427 12.72 -13.44 -20.02
C LEU A 427 11.49 -12.57 -20.34
N ARG A 428 10.35 -13.22 -20.55
CA ARG A 428 9.05 -12.61 -20.86
C ARG A 428 8.10 -12.77 -19.68
N LEU A 429 7.00 -12.02 -19.65
CA LEU A 429 6.03 -12.06 -18.55
C LEU A 429 5.42 -13.45 -18.32
N LYS A 430 5.37 -14.31 -19.35
CA LYS A 430 4.98 -15.72 -19.21
C LYS A 430 5.95 -16.57 -18.37
N HIS A 431 7.20 -16.14 -18.16
CA HIS A 431 8.16 -16.85 -17.30
C HIS A 431 8.21 -16.28 -15.87
N LEU A 432 7.39 -15.27 -15.55
CA LEU A 432 7.51 -14.49 -14.32
C LEU A 432 7.28 -15.33 -13.05
N VAL A 433 6.27 -16.20 -13.06
CA VAL A 433 5.98 -17.06 -11.91
C VAL A 433 7.08 -18.09 -11.71
N ALA A 434 7.58 -18.70 -12.79
CA ALA A 434 8.70 -19.65 -12.71
C ALA A 434 9.98 -18.98 -12.18
N LEU A 435 10.24 -17.73 -12.57
CA LEU A 435 11.36 -16.94 -12.07
C LEU A 435 11.21 -16.62 -10.58
N TYR A 436 10.01 -16.24 -10.15
CA TYR A 436 9.71 -16.03 -8.73
C TYR A 436 9.97 -17.30 -7.91
N GLU A 437 9.37 -18.41 -8.32
CA GLU A 437 9.50 -19.70 -7.65
C GLU A 437 10.96 -20.18 -7.57
N PHE A 438 11.77 -19.93 -8.60
CA PHE A 438 13.19 -20.25 -8.61
C PHE A 438 13.97 -19.45 -7.54
N VAL A 439 13.80 -18.13 -7.48
CA VAL A 439 14.50 -17.29 -6.49
C VAL A 439 13.98 -17.55 -5.07
N GLU A 440 12.67 -17.75 -4.93
CA GLU A 440 12.01 -18.10 -3.68
C GLU A 440 12.65 -19.35 -3.06
N GLU A 441 12.89 -20.37 -3.88
CA GLU A 441 13.49 -21.62 -3.43
C GLU A 441 14.90 -21.43 -2.85
N GLN A 442 15.71 -20.55 -3.47
CA GLN A 442 17.04 -20.20 -2.97
C GLN A 442 16.97 -19.49 -1.61
N VAL A 443 16.01 -18.57 -1.45
CA VAL A 443 15.79 -17.88 -0.17
C VAL A 443 15.30 -18.84 0.90
N ALA A 444 14.41 -19.79 0.55
CA ALA A 444 13.90 -20.79 1.48
C ALA A 444 15.03 -21.64 2.10
N ASN A 445 16.03 -22.05 1.30
CA ASN A 445 17.19 -22.83 1.79
C ASN A 445 17.90 -22.18 2.99
N LEU A 446 17.92 -20.84 3.05
CA LEU A 446 18.56 -20.09 4.12
C LEU A 446 17.63 -19.79 5.29
N LYS A 447 16.33 -19.63 5.03
CA LYS A 447 15.36 -19.08 6.00
C LYS A 447 14.62 -20.13 6.81
N ILE A 448 14.24 -21.27 6.21
CA ILE A 448 13.35 -22.25 6.86
C ILE A 448 13.93 -22.85 8.15
N LYS A 449 15.26 -22.89 8.30
CA LYS A 449 15.94 -23.35 9.52
C LYS A 449 15.70 -22.45 10.74
N TYR A 450 15.34 -21.20 10.53
CA TYR A 450 15.14 -20.21 11.58
C TYR A 450 13.66 -19.98 11.92
N ILE A 451 12.74 -20.80 11.41
CA ILE A 451 11.34 -20.71 11.84
C ILE A 451 11.22 -21.02 13.34
N HIS A 452 10.18 -20.48 13.97
CA HIS A 452 9.94 -20.64 15.39
C HIS A 452 9.78 -22.12 15.79
N ASP A 453 10.27 -22.49 16.97
CA ASP A 453 10.31 -23.89 17.45
C ASP A 453 8.91 -24.52 17.62
N LYS A 454 7.89 -23.67 17.76
CA LYS A 454 6.48 -24.06 17.76
C LYS A 454 6.02 -24.82 16.51
N TYR A 455 6.73 -24.65 15.38
CA TYR A 455 6.49 -25.37 14.12
C TYR A 455 7.45 -26.55 13.88
N LYS A 456 8.19 -26.95 14.92
CA LYS A 456 9.16 -28.06 14.91
C LYS A 456 8.76 -29.19 15.86
N ALA A 457 7.47 -29.33 16.15
CA ALA A 457 6.98 -30.41 16.99
C ALA A 457 7.27 -31.77 16.32
N PRO A 458 7.79 -32.75 17.08
CA PRO A 458 8.21 -34.03 16.52
C PRO A 458 7.02 -34.81 15.97
N LEU A 459 7.23 -35.52 14.86
CA LEU A 459 6.25 -36.41 14.28
C LEU A 459 6.05 -37.65 15.14
N SER A 460 4.79 -37.98 15.41
CA SER A 460 4.41 -39.27 15.99
C SER A 460 4.70 -40.43 15.02
N ILE A 461 4.70 -41.65 15.54
CA ILE A 461 4.87 -42.87 14.72
C ILE A 461 3.76 -42.97 13.67
N GLU A 462 2.53 -42.62 14.05
CA GLU A 462 1.38 -42.61 13.14
C GLU A 462 1.56 -41.59 12.01
N MET A 463 2.03 -40.39 12.32
CA MET A 463 2.33 -39.34 11.33
C MET A 463 3.42 -39.77 10.33
N ARG A 464 4.50 -40.38 10.83
CA ARG A 464 5.57 -40.91 9.97
C ARG A 464 5.04 -41.99 9.01
N ASN A 465 4.23 -42.91 9.53
CA ASN A 465 3.62 -43.97 8.73
C ASN A 465 2.65 -43.40 7.67
N ALA A 466 1.91 -42.35 8.00
CA ALA A 466 1.05 -41.68 7.04
C ALA A 466 1.85 -41.02 5.90
N ILE A 467 2.97 -40.34 6.21
CA ILE A 467 3.86 -39.78 5.19
C ILE A 467 4.40 -40.90 4.27
N ILE A 468 4.91 -42.00 4.83
CA ILE A 468 5.42 -43.14 4.06
C ILE A 468 4.35 -43.74 3.14
N LYS A 469 3.10 -43.78 3.59
CA LYS A 469 1.97 -44.32 2.79
C LYS A 469 1.56 -43.40 1.64
N SER A 470 1.79 -42.09 1.78
CA SER A 470 1.35 -41.06 0.83
C SER A 470 2.44 -40.63 -0.17
N VAL A 471 3.71 -40.76 0.21
CA VAL A 471 4.86 -40.20 -0.51
C VAL A 471 5.73 -41.29 -1.14
N ASP A 472 6.00 -41.17 -2.44
CA ASP A 472 6.88 -42.07 -3.19
C ASP A 472 8.34 -41.67 -3.00
N PHE A 473 9.07 -42.50 -2.24
CA PHE A 473 10.50 -42.35 -1.99
C PHE A 473 11.37 -43.20 -2.91
N GLU A 474 10.81 -44.20 -3.60
CA GLU A 474 11.59 -45.25 -4.27
C GLU A 474 11.68 -45.05 -5.79
N GLN A 475 10.98 -44.07 -6.37
CA GLN A 475 10.88 -43.83 -7.82
C GLN A 475 10.55 -45.12 -8.60
N GLN A 476 9.94 -46.10 -7.94
CA GLN A 476 9.65 -47.40 -8.54
C GLN A 476 8.36 -47.28 -9.35
N THR A 477 8.39 -47.88 -10.54
CA THR A 477 7.26 -48.09 -11.45
C THR A 477 6.19 -49.00 -10.86
N THR A 478 5.72 -48.70 -9.65
CA THR A 478 4.56 -49.33 -9.04
C THR A 478 3.33 -48.52 -9.46
N THR A 479 2.29 -49.24 -9.87
CA THR A 479 0.99 -48.75 -10.35
C THR A 479 0.17 -47.98 -9.31
N LYS A 480 0.78 -47.58 -8.19
CA LYS A 480 0.12 -46.91 -7.07
C LYS A 480 0.31 -45.40 -7.23
N GLU A 481 -0.79 -44.65 -7.37
CA GLU A 481 -0.71 -43.20 -7.38
C GLU A 481 -0.21 -42.71 -6.02
N MET A 482 1.02 -42.20 -5.98
CA MET A 482 1.67 -41.63 -4.80
C MET A 482 2.23 -40.24 -5.15
N ILE A 483 2.47 -39.40 -4.14
CA ILE A 483 3.02 -38.06 -4.31
C ILE A 483 4.55 -38.18 -4.38
N PRO A 484 5.25 -37.64 -5.39
CA PRO A 484 6.71 -37.65 -5.42
C PRO A 484 7.33 -36.98 -4.19
N ALA A 485 8.34 -37.60 -3.58
CA ALA A 485 8.98 -37.08 -2.37
C ALA A 485 9.54 -35.66 -2.55
N GLU A 486 10.11 -35.37 -3.71
CA GLU A 486 10.66 -34.06 -4.04
C GLU A 486 9.57 -32.99 -4.11
N ALA A 487 8.41 -33.33 -4.69
CA ALA A 487 7.27 -32.42 -4.77
C ALA A 487 6.66 -32.15 -3.38
N PHE A 488 6.58 -33.18 -2.54
CA PHE A 488 6.11 -33.07 -1.15
C PHE A 488 7.03 -32.18 -0.30
N ALA A 489 8.34 -32.41 -0.37
CA ALA A 489 9.32 -31.60 0.34
C ALA A 489 9.31 -30.14 -0.12
N LEU A 490 9.20 -29.89 -1.44
CA LEU A 490 9.11 -28.54 -2.00
C LEU A 490 7.86 -27.80 -1.54
N ALA A 491 6.70 -28.47 -1.51
CA ALA A 491 5.45 -27.88 -1.04
C ALA A 491 5.54 -27.44 0.43
N LEU A 492 6.10 -28.30 1.31
CA LEU A 492 6.36 -27.97 2.71
C LEU A 492 7.35 -26.81 2.85
N LYS A 493 8.42 -26.80 2.06
CA LYS A 493 9.43 -25.74 2.04
C LYS A 493 8.84 -24.38 1.66
N ARG A 494 8.01 -24.33 0.61
CA ARG A 494 7.28 -23.12 0.21
C ARG A 494 6.28 -22.68 1.29
N PHE A 495 5.54 -23.62 1.89
CA PHE A 495 4.63 -23.31 2.99
C PHE A 495 5.35 -22.67 4.18
N MET A 496 6.49 -23.24 4.61
CA MET A 496 7.31 -22.69 5.69
C MET A 496 7.74 -21.25 5.38
N LEU A 497 8.27 -21.00 4.18
CA LEU A 497 8.73 -19.66 3.81
C LEU A 497 7.58 -18.64 3.76
N ARG A 498 6.49 -18.98 3.06
CA ARG A 498 5.37 -18.06 2.80
C ARG A 498 4.51 -17.77 4.02
N PHE A 499 4.29 -18.76 4.89
CA PHE A 499 3.31 -18.67 5.99
C PHE A 499 3.89 -18.74 7.40
N LEU A 500 5.01 -19.45 7.61
CA LEU A 500 5.52 -19.70 8.97
C LEU A 500 6.61 -18.73 9.42
N THR A 501 7.33 -18.08 8.49
CA THR A 501 8.41 -17.13 8.80
C THR A 501 7.95 -15.95 9.69
N LEU A 502 6.68 -15.57 9.63
CA LEU A 502 6.12 -14.43 10.38
C LEU A 502 5.29 -14.85 11.60
N GLU A 503 5.26 -16.14 11.93
CA GLU A 503 4.62 -16.68 13.14
C GLU A 503 3.10 -16.45 13.27
N ASN A 504 2.41 -16.08 12.18
CA ASN A 504 0.99 -15.73 12.18
C ASN A 504 0.02 -16.93 12.19
N GLN A 505 0.49 -18.15 11.95
CA GLN A 505 -0.38 -19.33 11.84
C GLN A 505 -0.56 -20.04 13.18
N LYS A 506 -1.71 -20.68 13.37
CA LYS A 506 -1.96 -21.47 14.59
C LYS A 506 -1.35 -22.86 14.45
N GLU A 507 -0.67 -23.30 15.50
CA GLU A 507 0.08 -24.56 15.53
C GLU A 507 -0.80 -25.81 15.36
N MET A 508 -2.01 -25.76 15.92
CA MET A 508 -2.95 -26.89 15.95
C MET A 508 -3.84 -26.96 14.71
N GLU A 509 -3.68 -26.06 13.73
CA GLU A 509 -4.44 -26.14 12.49
C GLU A 509 -3.91 -27.29 11.61
N PRO A 510 -4.78 -28.04 10.93
CA PRO A 510 -4.33 -29.12 10.05
C PRO A 510 -3.62 -28.60 8.79
N LEU A 511 -2.51 -29.23 8.42
CA LEU A 511 -1.72 -28.84 7.24
C LEU A 511 -2.48 -29.03 5.92
N TYR A 512 -3.37 -30.02 5.86
CA TYR A 512 -4.12 -30.33 4.64
C TYR A 512 -4.96 -29.12 4.17
N VAL A 513 -5.50 -28.31 5.09
CA VAL A 513 -6.31 -27.12 4.76
C VAL A 513 -5.57 -26.14 3.84
N TYR A 514 -4.25 -26.04 4.00
CA TYR A 514 -3.41 -25.17 3.18
C TYR A 514 -2.84 -25.89 1.97
N LEU A 515 -2.29 -27.08 2.19
CA LEU A 515 -1.56 -27.79 1.14
C LEU A 515 -2.48 -28.43 0.10
N THR A 516 -3.77 -28.60 0.34
CA THR A 516 -4.71 -29.01 -0.72
C THR A 516 -5.27 -27.84 -1.52
N ASP A 517 -5.14 -26.58 -1.06
CA ASP A 517 -5.59 -25.40 -1.82
C ASP A 517 -4.62 -25.08 -2.97
N ASN A 518 -4.99 -25.51 -4.19
CA ASN A 518 -4.19 -25.31 -5.41
C ASN A 518 -3.97 -23.82 -5.74
N SER A 519 -4.88 -22.93 -5.31
CA SER A 519 -4.73 -21.48 -5.54
C SER A 519 -3.55 -20.87 -4.78
N LEU A 520 -3.03 -21.56 -3.75
CA LEU A 520 -1.85 -21.13 -3.00
C LEU A 520 -0.52 -21.50 -3.67
N ASN A 521 -0.54 -22.29 -4.75
CA ASN A 521 0.62 -22.58 -5.60
C ASN A 521 1.85 -23.14 -4.85
N PHE A 522 1.63 -24.06 -3.91
CA PHE A 522 2.73 -24.75 -3.23
C PHE A 522 3.33 -25.87 -4.07
N TRP A 523 2.51 -26.53 -4.88
CA TRP A 523 2.91 -27.71 -5.64
C TRP A 523 3.42 -27.34 -7.04
N PRO A 524 4.33 -28.14 -7.61
CA PRO A 524 4.62 -28.07 -9.04
C PRO A 524 3.36 -28.31 -9.88
N SER A 525 3.26 -27.62 -11.02
CA SER A 525 2.13 -27.78 -11.96
C SER A 525 2.00 -29.19 -12.55
N THR A 526 3.02 -30.02 -12.40
CA THR A 526 3.04 -31.42 -12.84
C THR A 526 2.23 -32.35 -11.94
N ILE A 527 1.87 -31.93 -10.73
CA ILE A 527 1.12 -32.75 -9.76
C ILE A 527 -0.38 -32.38 -9.82
N PRO A 528 -1.28 -33.32 -10.19
CA PRO A 528 -2.71 -33.04 -10.24
C PRO A 528 -3.32 -32.78 -8.85
N GLU A 529 -4.22 -31.79 -8.76
CA GLU A 529 -4.92 -31.42 -7.53
C GLU A 529 -5.66 -32.61 -6.88
N LYS A 530 -6.38 -33.40 -7.68
CA LYS A 530 -7.08 -34.61 -7.22
C LYS A 530 -6.15 -35.62 -6.54
N ARG A 531 -4.89 -35.70 -6.98
CA ARG A 531 -3.90 -36.60 -6.38
C ARG A 531 -3.48 -36.09 -5.00
N ILE A 532 -3.34 -34.77 -4.83
CA ILE A 532 -3.00 -34.15 -3.56
C ILE A 532 -4.15 -34.33 -2.58
N GLU A 533 -5.39 -33.98 -2.98
CA GLU A 533 -6.58 -34.11 -2.14
C GLU A 533 -6.79 -35.55 -1.63
N ALA A 534 -6.56 -36.56 -2.49
CA ALA A 534 -6.79 -37.96 -2.13
C ALA A 534 -5.70 -38.57 -1.24
N LEU A 535 -4.47 -38.04 -1.29
CA LEU A 535 -3.31 -38.70 -0.70
C LEU A 535 -2.64 -37.90 0.41
N PHE A 536 -2.89 -36.59 0.54
CA PHE A 536 -2.21 -35.78 1.55
C PHE A 536 -2.54 -36.27 2.97
N PRO A 537 -1.55 -36.43 3.88
CA PRO A 537 -1.82 -36.91 5.23
C PRO A 537 -2.64 -35.91 6.07
N GLU A 538 -3.91 -36.23 6.36
CA GLU A 538 -4.82 -35.37 7.13
C GLU A 538 -4.39 -35.15 8.59
N ILE A 539 -3.63 -36.09 9.17
CA ILE A 539 -3.21 -36.04 10.58
C ILE A 539 -2.06 -35.08 10.86
N LEU A 540 -1.44 -34.50 9.82
CA LEU A 540 -0.34 -33.56 10.00
C LEU A 540 -0.87 -32.18 10.41
N LEU A 541 -0.26 -31.61 11.46
CA LEU A 541 -0.56 -30.26 11.94
C LEU A 541 0.50 -29.26 11.49
N VAL A 542 0.16 -27.98 11.48
CA VAL A 542 1.11 -26.89 11.21
C VAL A 542 2.32 -26.96 12.14
N ALA A 543 2.11 -27.38 13.40
CA ALA A 543 3.18 -27.63 14.38
C ALA A 543 4.25 -28.63 13.90
N ASN A 544 3.92 -29.57 13.02
CA ASN A 544 4.80 -30.65 12.57
C ASN A 544 5.51 -30.37 11.25
N THR A 545 5.30 -29.19 10.65
CA THR A 545 5.75 -28.88 9.28
C THR A 545 7.24 -29.12 9.08
N TYR A 546 8.08 -28.61 10.00
CA TYR A 546 9.53 -28.72 9.85
C TYR A 546 10.02 -30.16 10.01
N ASP A 547 9.52 -30.89 11.01
CA ASP A 547 9.92 -32.28 11.24
C ASP A 547 9.43 -33.19 10.10
N ALA A 548 8.28 -32.89 9.48
CA ALA A 548 7.82 -33.56 8.25
C ALA A 548 8.73 -33.30 7.05
N TYR A 549 9.17 -32.05 6.87
CA TYR A 549 10.13 -31.70 5.83
C TYR A 549 11.47 -32.41 6.05
N ASP A 550 12.06 -32.30 7.25
CA ASP A 550 13.34 -32.92 7.59
C ASP A 550 13.29 -34.45 7.48
N PHE A 551 12.21 -35.08 7.95
CA PHE A 551 11.99 -36.52 7.78
C PHE A 551 11.95 -36.94 6.31
N THR A 552 11.23 -36.18 5.47
CA THR A 552 11.13 -36.45 4.02
C THR A 552 12.50 -36.29 3.35
N MET A 553 13.23 -35.22 3.67
CA MET A 553 14.56 -34.95 3.11
C MET A 553 15.57 -36.04 3.47
N ARG A 554 15.67 -36.43 4.75
CA ARG A 554 16.56 -37.51 5.18
C ARG A 554 16.24 -38.83 4.50
N ARG A 555 14.96 -39.09 4.21
CA ARG A 555 14.55 -40.31 3.51
C ARG A 555 14.96 -40.28 2.04
N ILE A 556 14.81 -39.13 1.37
CA ILE A 556 15.32 -38.92 0.00
C ILE A 556 16.83 -39.16 -0.04
N GLU A 557 17.59 -38.59 0.90
CA GLU A 557 19.05 -38.78 1.05
C GLU A 557 19.42 -40.25 1.16
N GLN A 558 18.81 -40.97 2.10
CA GLN A 558 19.05 -42.39 2.32
C GLN A 558 18.77 -43.23 1.08
N THR A 559 17.68 -42.94 0.36
CA THR A 559 17.35 -43.67 -0.88
C THR A 559 18.36 -43.39 -1.98
N MET A 560 18.79 -42.13 -2.14
CA MET A 560 19.82 -41.75 -3.13
C MET A 560 21.17 -42.43 -2.82
N GLU A 561 21.61 -42.44 -1.57
CA GLU A 561 22.83 -43.15 -1.14
C GLU A 561 22.75 -44.64 -1.44
N THR A 562 21.59 -45.26 -1.18
CA THR A 562 21.36 -46.69 -1.45
C THR A 562 21.39 -47.00 -2.95
N ILE A 563 20.78 -46.14 -3.78
CA ILE A 563 20.81 -46.27 -5.24
C ILE A 563 22.24 -46.11 -5.77
N ASN A 564 22.98 -45.12 -5.29
CA ASN A 564 24.36 -44.88 -5.69
C ASN A 564 25.26 -46.06 -5.29
N ALA A 565 25.16 -46.57 -4.06
CA ALA A 565 25.90 -47.74 -3.62
C ALA A 565 25.62 -48.99 -4.49
N ASN A 566 24.35 -49.22 -4.83
CA ASN A 566 23.95 -50.33 -5.71
C ASN A 566 24.49 -50.17 -7.14
N ASN A 567 24.55 -48.94 -7.66
CA ASN A 567 25.12 -48.65 -8.98
C ASN A 567 26.65 -48.83 -9.00
N THR A 568 27.36 -48.43 -7.95
CA THR A 568 28.80 -48.66 -7.80
C THR A 568 29.14 -50.15 -7.70
N MET A 569 28.33 -50.95 -6.98
CA MET A 569 28.48 -52.41 -6.96
C MET A 569 28.23 -53.06 -8.32
N ARG A 570 27.30 -52.54 -9.12
CA ARG A 570 27.06 -53.02 -10.50
C ARG A 570 28.21 -52.67 -11.46
N GLN A 571 28.84 -51.51 -11.32
CA GLN A 571 30.01 -51.14 -12.11
C GLN A 571 31.26 -51.96 -11.73
N ASN A 572 31.46 -52.27 -10.44
CA ASN A 572 32.58 -53.09 -9.97
C ASN A 572 32.45 -54.58 -10.29
N ASN A 573 31.25 -55.08 -10.61
CA ASN A 573 31.01 -56.46 -11.04
C ASN A 573 31.21 -56.70 -12.56
N LEU A 574 31.56 -55.66 -13.33
CA LEU A 574 32.07 -55.80 -14.69
C LEU A 574 33.61 -55.86 -14.63
N GLY A 575 34.15 -57.06 -14.40
CA GLY A 575 35.59 -57.31 -14.27
C GLY A 575 36.44 -56.90 -15.50
N PRO A 576 37.78 -56.82 -15.35
CA PRO A 576 38.67 -56.24 -16.36
C PRO A 576 38.65 -57.05 -17.65
N ARG A 577 38.34 -56.38 -18.77
CA ARG A 577 38.40 -56.95 -20.12
C ARG A 577 39.86 -57.11 -20.53
N ASN A 578 40.40 -58.31 -20.34
CA ASN A 578 41.77 -58.66 -20.73
C ASN A 578 41.94 -58.64 -22.27
N PRO A 579 43.02 -58.04 -22.81
CA PRO A 579 43.33 -58.10 -24.24
C PRO A 579 44.26 -59.28 -24.58
N ASN A 580 43.98 -59.90 -25.75
CA ASN A 580 44.81 -60.80 -26.58
C ASN A 580 44.87 -62.31 -26.28
N ILE A 581 44.48 -63.10 -27.32
CA ILE A 581 45.23 -64.12 -28.11
C ILE A 581 44.17 -64.90 -28.95
N GLY A 582 44.27 -65.18 -30.26
CA GLY A 582 45.42 -65.13 -31.16
C GLY A 582 45.12 -65.27 -32.68
N GLN A 583 46.25 -65.36 -33.40
CA GLN A 583 46.55 -65.52 -34.84
C GLN A 583 45.71 -66.60 -35.59
N ARG A 584 45.59 -66.73 -36.92
CA ARG A 584 46.33 -66.38 -38.17
C ARG A 584 45.36 -66.80 -39.32
N THR A 585 45.23 -66.16 -40.49
CA THR A 585 46.06 -66.29 -41.71
C THR A 585 45.50 -65.40 -42.85
N THR A 586 46.39 -64.75 -43.61
CA THR A 586 46.18 -64.05 -44.91
C THR A 586 46.12 -65.04 -46.10
N PRO A 587 45.60 -64.70 -47.30
CA PRO A 587 46.36 -63.91 -48.31
C PRO A 587 45.56 -62.92 -49.21
N THR A 588 46.15 -61.73 -49.39
CA THR A 588 46.51 -61.03 -50.65
C THR A 588 45.52 -60.78 -51.82
N ASN A 589 45.61 -59.53 -52.32
CA ASN A 589 45.44 -59.02 -53.69
C ASN A 589 44.03 -58.67 -54.24
N ARG A 590 43.76 -57.36 -54.44
CA ARG A 590 43.95 -56.70 -55.75
C ARG A 590 43.75 -55.18 -55.70
N GLN A 591 44.42 -54.54 -56.64
CA GLN A 591 44.78 -53.13 -56.75
C GLN A 591 43.64 -52.15 -57.11
N GLN A 592 43.83 -50.93 -56.60
CA GLN A 592 43.55 -49.61 -57.16
C GLN A 592 43.04 -49.51 -58.62
N ARG A 593 42.03 -48.65 -58.80
CA ARG A 593 41.97 -47.68 -59.92
C ARG A 593 41.28 -46.38 -59.48
N LYS A 594 42.06 -45.31 -59.37
CA LYS A 594 41.69 -43.90 -59.64
C LYS A 594 42.04 -43.62 -61.13
N PRO A 595 41.82 -42.44 -61.76
CA PRO A 595 41.03 -41.22 -61.42
C PRO A 595 40.29 -40.60 -62.67
N LYS A 596 39.87 -39.32 -62.51
CA LYS A 596 39.50 -38.29 -63.52
C LYS A 596 38.02 -38.29 -63.94
N GLY A 597 37.31 -37.17 -64.05
CA GLY A 597 37.63 -35.75 -63.99
C GLY A 597 36.56 -34.97 -64.77
N GLY A 598 36.40 -33.66 -64.50
CA GLY A 598 35.61 -32.69 -65.29
C GLY A 598 34.19 -32.45 -64.76
N SER A 599 33.84 -31.25 -64.25
CA SER A 599 33.47 -30.04 -65.02
C SER A 599 32.08 -30.23 -65.65
N ARG A 600 31.03 -29.38 -65.53
CA ARG A 600 30.90 -27.93 -65.30
C ARG A 600 29.38 -27.62 -65.28
N TYR A 601 28.97 -26.51 -64.64
CA TYR A 601 27.73 -25.72 -64.88
C TYR A 601 26.37 -26.42 -64.60
N ASP A 602 25.26 -25.77 -64.24
CA ASP A 602 24.91 -24.40 -63.85
C ASP A 602 23.46 -24.44 -63.30
N ILE A 603 23.12 -23.48 -62.45
CA ILE A 603 21.82 -22.74 -62.39
C ILE A 603 20.52 -23.58 -62.30
N THR A 604 19.90 -23.58 -61.11
CA THR A 604 18.67 -22.80 -60.81
C THR A 604 18.42 -22.76 -59.31
#